data_AF-A0A2T5I977-F1
#
_entry.id   AF-A0A2T5I977-F1
#
_cell.length_a   1.000
_cell.length_b   1.000
_cell.length_c   1.000
_cell.angle_alpha   90.00
_cell.angle_beta   90.00
_cell.angle_gamma   90.00
#
_symmetry.space_group_name_H-M   'P 1'
#
loop_
_entity.id
_entity.type
_entity.pdbx_description
1 polymer ?
#
loop_
_entity_poly.entity_id
_entity_poly.type
_entity_poly.pdbx_seq_one_letter_code
_entity_poly.pdbx_strand_id
1 'polypeptide(L)'
;MSLKVPGALSLLFLAACSHLPAKTPLKAEKPAEKKESEQSRLPNQDLTPSMLFDFLLAETALQRGDTEIGLRTYLKLAKSTQDPRVAQRATEAALQARQPAFALEAAKIWTEFDPESIPARQMMAALLVHFDRLDEARPHLEKLLAVAGDKIDDAFMQLNSLLVRSPNKSAIFELVQQLAQPYPDLPEAHFAESQAAWFAERFDTALEEMKKALALRPEWEMAAIYEGRILARESNARAIEFFDDYLKRYPKANDTRITYARLLLAERDYSKAREQFQKLLTENPDNPDVAVAVGLLSLELQNYDVAESNFKRALELGYRDPGMVRFYLGGISEKKQQIPQALNWYRSVTDGTQFIPAQIKYAILLSRTGRMKEGLQHLQQLPVANDQQRAQVIIAEAQLLRESGAYRKAFQLLSSGLEKLPDSPELLYDRALAAEKIGKADIMEQDLRKLIGLRPDHAHAYNALGYGIAEHSSRRLPEALELIEKAIKLSPVDPYIIDSLGWVHYRMGDINQGLSYLRQAFAMNPDPEIAAHLGEVLWVQGMKDEAKEIWQAALKNHPGNEALIGVMKRFMK
;
A
#
# COMPACT_ATOMS: atom_id res chain seq x y z
N MET A 1 -1.11 3.91 7.42
CA MET A 1 -0.71 2.99 6.33
C MET A 1 -0.11 3.85 5.22
N SER A 2 1.22 3.94 5.19
CA SER A 2 1.95 4.94 4.42
C SER A 2 2.09 4.50 2.96
N LEU A 3 1.25 5.03 2.07
CA LEU A 3 1.39 4.85 0.63
C LEU A 3 2.60 5.64 0.12
N LYS A 4 3.69 4.94 -0.19
CA LYS A 4 4.77 5.46 -1.04
C LYS A 4 4.34 5.33 -2.49
N VAL A 5 4.09 6.45 -3.15
CA VAL A 5 3.88 6.54 -4.61
C VAL A 5 5.25 6.73 -5.27
N PRO A 6 5.65 5.92 -6.26
CA PRO A 6 6.85 6.20 -7.05
C PRO A 6 6.54 7.32 -8.05
N GLY A 7 7.34 8.38 -8.02
CA GLY A 7 7.29 9.47 -8.99
C GLY A 7 7.81 8.99 -10.34
N ALA A 8 6.92 8.89 -11.32
CA ALA A 8 7.27 8.81 -12.72
C ALA A 8 7.27 10.23 -13.30
N LEU A 9 8.46 10.78 -13.52
CA LEU A 9 8.67 11.88 -14.46
C LEU A 9 9.85 11.46 -15.35
N SER A 10 9.54 10.87 -16.49
CA SER A 10 10.50 10.58 -17.54
C SER A 10 9.76 10.46 -18.87
N LEU A 11 9.76 11.54 -19.64
CA LEU A 11 9.49 11.57 -21.10
C LEU A 11 10.57 12.52 -21.66
N LEU A 12 11.69 11.99 -22.13
CA LEU A 12 11.98 11.52 -23.49
C LEU A 12 12.11 12.65 -24.52
N PHE A 13 13.36 13.03 -24.81
CA PHE A 13 13.79 13.47 -26.14
C PHE A 13 15.17 12.88 -26.44
N LEU A 14 15.19 11.76 -27.17
CA LEU A 14 16.36 11.33 -27.94
C LEU A 14 15.88 10.93 -29.33
N ALA A 15 16.20 11.78 -30.31
CA ALA A 15 15.96 11.56 -31.72
C ALA A 15 16.91 10.47 -32.24
N ALA A 16 16.35 9.45 -32.89
CA ALA A 16 17.09 8.47 -33.67
C ALA A 16 17.11 8.90 -35.15
N CYS A 17 18.31 9.01 -35.71
CA CYS A 17 18.53 9.21 -37.14
C CYS A 17 18.15 7.94 -37.93
N SER A 18 17.28 8.07 -38.93
CA SER A 18 17.30 7.21 -40.12
C SER A 18 16.68 7.91 -41.34
N HIS A 19 17.27 7.60 -42.50
CA HIS A 19 17.13 8.20 -43.83
C HIS A 19 15.87 7.71 -44.61
N LEU A 20 15.07 8.60 -45.24
CA LEU A 20 14.83 8.83 -46.70
C LEU A 20 13.36 9.33 -46.91
N PRO A 21 12.91 9.86 -48.08
CA PRO A 21 13.60 10.41 -49.24
C PRO A 21 13.16 11.86 -49.61
N ALA A 22 13.91 12.48 -50.53
CA ALA A 22 13.75 13.85 -51.01
C ALA A 22 12.45 14.11 -51.81
N LYS A 23 11.77 15.24 -51.52
CA LYS A 23 10.83 15.91 -52.43
C LYS A 23 10.98 17.45 -52.37
N THR A 24 11.42 17.98 -53.51
CA THR A 24 11.18 19.30 -54.15
C THR A 24 11.32 20.61 -53.32
N PRO A 25 12.13 21.58 -53.78
CA PRO A 25 12.39 22.81 -53.04
C PRO A 25 11.21 23.78 -53.16
N LEU A 26 10.39 23.88 -52.12
CA LEU A 26 9.54 25.05 -51.92
C LEU A 26 10.43 26.19 -51.44
N LYS A 27 10.39 27.31 -52.19
CA LYS A 27 11.03 28.58 -51.86
C LYS A 27 10.82 28.88 -50.37
N ALA A 28 11.91 28.89 -49.62
CA ALA A 28 11.90 29.39 -48.26
C ALA A 28 11.62 30.89 -48.29
N GLU A 29 10.40 31.29 -47.94
CA GLU A 29 10.21 32.59 -47.30
C GLU A 29 11.11 32.62 -46.06
N LYS A 30 11.92 33.68 -45.96
CA LYS A 30 12.77 33.91 -44.80
C LYS A 30 11.89 33.86 -43.54
N PRO A 31 12.19 33.00 -42.55
CA PRO A 31 11.69 33.22 -41.21
C PRO A 31 12.48 34.38 -40.62
N ALA A 32 11.98 35.60 -40.82
CA ALA A 32 12.42 36.78 -40.09
C ALA A 32 11.66 36.85 -38.75
N GLU A 33 12.42 37.11 -37.68
CA GLU A 33 11.98 37.79 -36.45
C GLU A 33 11.24 37.04 -35.32
N LYS A 34 11.59 35.79 -34.99
CA LYS A 34 11.26 35.24 -33.64
C LYS A 34 12.42 34.70 -32.80
N LYS A 35 13.58 34.41 -33.39
CA LYS A 35 14.75 33.88 -32.65
C LYS A 35 15.60 34.95 -31.95
N GLU A 36 15.51 36.22 -32.34
CA GLU A 36 16.31 37.29 -31.71
C GLU A 36 15.80 37.70 -30.32
N SER A 37 14.55 37.38 -29.95
CA SER A 37 13.96 37.83 -28.67
C SER A 37 14.34 36.97 -27.44
N GLU A 38 14.71 35.69 -27.64
CA GLU A 38 15.16 34.81 -26.54
C GLU A 38 16.66 34.96 -26.26
N GLN A 39 17.48 35.14 -27.29
CA GLN A 39 18.93 35.36 -27.13
C GLN A 39 19.27 36.71 -26.49
N SER A 40 18.38 37.70 -26.55
CA SER A 40 18.64 39.04 -25.98
C SER A 40 18.38 39.14 -24.47
N ARG A 41 17.92 38.08 -23.79
CA ARG A 41 17.56 38.09 -22.35
C ARG A 41 18.55 37.35 -21.45
N LEU A 42 19.43 36.53 -22.01
CA LEU A 42 20.41 35.80 -21.22
C LEU A 42 21.68 36.64 -21.04
N PRO A 43 22.27 36.69 -19.83
CA PRO A 43 23.50 37.43 -19.62
C PRO A 43 24.63 36.83 -20.46
N ASN A 44 25.35 37.68 -21.19
CA ASN A 44 26.54 37.25 -21.92
C ASN A 44 27.72 37.19 -20.92
N GLN A 45 27.88 36.04 -20.28
CA GLN A 45 28.89 35.78 -19.26
C GLN A 45 30.05 34.97 -19.84
N ASP A 46 31.26 35.51 -19.76
CA ASP A 46 32.48 34.79 -20.13
C ASP A 46 32.77 33.67 -19.13
N LEU A 47 33.06 32.47 -19.63
CA LEU A 47 33.42 31.33 -18.79
C LEU A 47 34.85 31.50 -18.24
N THR A 48 34.96 32.09 -17.06
CA THR A 48 36.27 32.25 -16.40
C THR A 48 36.80 30.91 -15.84
N PRO A 49 38.13 30.75 -15.69
CA PRO A 49 38.71 29.56 -15.06
C PRO A 49 38.15 29.27 -13.66
N SER A 50 37.85 30.31 -12.88
CA SER A 50 37.23 30.16 -11.56
C SER A 50 35.80 29.62 -11.65
N MET A 51 35.01 30.06 -12.64
CA MET A 51 33.64 29.57 -12.82
C MET A 51 33.64 28.12 -13.30
N LEU A 52 34.52 27.78 -14.26
CA LEU A 52 34.69 26.40 -14.70
C LEU A 52 35.10 25.48 -13.54
N PHE A 53 36.02 25.94 -12.68
CA PHE A 53 36.40 25.23 -11.46
C PHE A 53 35.19 25.01 -10.54
N ASP A 54 34.42 26.04 -10.26
CA ASP A 54 33.24 25.95 -9.39
C ASP A 54 32.16 25.01 -9.98
N PHE A 55 31.93 25.02 -11.30
CA PHE A 55 30.99 24.08 -11.95
C PHE A 55 31.44 22.62 -11.79
N LEU A 56 32.72 22.35 -12.04
CA LEU A 56 33.29 21.01 -11.90
C LEU A 56 33.29 20.54 -10.45
N LEU A 57 33.60 21.44 -9.50
CA LEU A 57 33.54 21.15 -8.08
C LEU A 57 32.11 20.79 -7.65
N ALA A 58 31.12 21.56 -8.09
CA ALA A 58 29.73 21.32 -7.75
C ALA A 58 29.23 19.96 -8.26
N GLU A 59 29.44 19.65 -9.55
CA GLU A 59 29.02 18.37 -10.13
C GLU A 59 29.77 17.17 -9.51
N THR A 60 31.09 17.29 -9.31
CA THR A 60 31.89 16.20 -8.74
C THR A 60 31.50 15.92 -7.29
N ALA A 61 31.23 16.97 -6.50
CA ALA A 61 30.78 16.83 -5.11
C ALA A 61 29.42 16.12 -5.06
N LEU A 62 28.44 16.53 -5.88
CA LEU A 62 27.13 15.87 -5.93
C LEU A 62 27.23 14.41 -6.35
N GLN A 63 28.05 14.10 -7.36
CA GLN A 63 28.27 12.71 -7.81
C GLN A 63 28.90 11.82 -6.72
N ARG A 64 29.71 12.40 -5.83
CA ARG A 64 30.34 11.69 -4.71
C ARG A 64 29.46 11.63 -3.46
N GLY A 65 28.28 12.25 -3.48
CA GLY A 65 27.36 12.33 -2.35
C GLY A 65 27.62 13.49 -1.39
N ASP A 66 28.64 14.33 -1.65
CA ASP A 66 28.99 15.53 -0.87
C ASP A 66 28.02 16.68 -1.19
N THR A 67 26.78 16.49 -0.77
CA THR A 67 25.62 17.32 -1.13
C THR A 67 25.79 18.77 -0.71
N GLU A 68 26.29 19.02 0.51
CA GLU A 68 26.41 20.38 1.02
C GLU A 68 27.39 21.24 0.20
N ILE A 69 28.57 20.69 -0.13
CA ILE A 69 29.57 21.39 -0.93
C ILE A 69 29.01 21.64 -2.33
N GLY A 70 28.40 20.61 -2.94
CA GLY A 70 27.81 20.70 -4.27
C GLY A 70 26.76 21.81 -4.37
N LEU A 71 25.77 21.81 -3.47
CA LEU A 71 24.67 22.78 -3.50
C LEU A 71 25.10 24.20 -3.14
N ARG A 72 25.99 24.39 -2.15
CA ARG A 72 26.51 25.72 -1.82
C ARG A 72 27.30 26.32 -2.98
N THR A 73 28.07 25.49 -3.69
CA THR A 73 28.84 25.93 -4.86
C THR A 73 27.90 26.31 -6.02
N TYR A 74 26.86 25.51 -6.26
CA TYR A 74 25.83 25.87 -7.25
C TYR A 74 25.09 27.16 -6.93
N LEU A 75 24.74 27.36 -5.66
CA LEU A 75 24.07 28.57 -5.22
C LEU A 75 24.99 29.80 -5.35
N LYS A 76 26.28 29.66 -5.02
CA LYS A 76 27.30 30.69 -5.27
C LYS A 76 27.35 31.03 -6.76
N LEU A 77 27.43 30.02 -7.62
CA LEU A 77 27.44 30.19 -9.07
C LEU A 77 26.20 30.93 -9.56
N ALA A 78 25.00 30.51 -9.14
CA ALA A 78 23.74 31.17 -9.50
C ALA A 78 23.71 32.65 -9.11
N LYS A 79 24.23 33.00 -7.92
CA LYS A 79 24.34 34.39 -7.47
C LYS A 79 25.35 35.21 -8.27
N SER A 80 26.52 34.63 -8.57
CA SER A 80 27.60 35.34 -9.26
C SER A 80 27.36 35.49 -10.76
N THR A 81 26.72 34.50 -11.38
CA THR A 81 26.46 34.51 -12.83
C THR A 81 25.24 35.35 -13.16
N GLN A 82 24.26 35.39 -12.25
CA GLN A 82 22.92 35.94 -12.50
C GLN A 82 22.26 35.30 -13.75
N ASP A 83 22.71 34.11 -14.13
CA ASP A 83 22.22 33.38 -15.28
C ASP A 83 21.09 32.44 -14.85
N PRO A 84 19.86 32.61 -15.39
CA PRO A 84 18.73 31.80 -14.98
C PRO A 84 18.91 30.31 -15.26
N ARG A 85 19.76 29.91 -16.23
CA ARG A 85 20.08 28.50 -16.50
C ARG A 85 20.88 27.87 -15.36
N VAL A 86 21.77 28.65 -14.75
CA VAL A 86 22.57 28.22 -13.60
C VAL A 86 21.68 28.13 -12.36
N ALA A 87 20.79 29.10 -12.16
CA ALA A 87 19.81 29.08 -11.09
C ALA A 87 18.81 27.92 -11.22
N GLN A 88 18.37 27.60 -12.44
CA GLN A 88 17.57 26.42 -12.74
C GLN A 88 18.32 25.13 -12.35
N ARG A 89 19.55 24.95 -12.83
CA ARG A 89 20.36 23.75 -12.52
C ARG A 89 20.58 23.61 -11.01
N ALA A 90 20.85 24.71 -10.31
CA ALA A 90 20.99 24.74 -8.86
C ALA A 90 19.71 24.30 -8.14
N THR A 91 18.54 24.76 -8.62
CA THR A 91 17.23 24.38 -8.09
C THR A 91 16.97 22.88 -8.28
N GLU A 92 17.22 22.35 -9.48
CA GLU A 92 17.05 20.93 -9.79
C GLU A 92 17.99 20.04 -8.97
N ALA A 93 19.26 20.43 -8.84
CA ALA A 93 20.24 19.72 -8.03
C ALA A 93 19.81 19.65 -6.56
N ALA A 94 19.31 20.76 -6.00
CA ALA A 94 18.83 20.81 -4.64
C ALA A 94 17.59 19.92 -4.41
N LEU A 95 16.67 19.86 -5.38
CA LEU A 95 15.50 18.98 -5.33
C LEU A 95 15.89 17.50 -5.41
N GLN A 96 16.81 17.13 -6.29
CA GLN A 96 17.33 15.76 -6.41
C GLN A 96 18.00 15.31 -5.10
N ALA A 97 18.74 16.23 -4.47
CA ALA A 97 19.38 16.04 -3.18
C ALA A 97 18.42 16.09 -1.97
N ARG A 98 17.12 16.35 -2.20
CA ARG A 98 16.08 16.49 -1.17
C ARG A 98 16.37 17.59 -0.15
N GLN A 99 16.93 18.70 -0.63
CA GLN A 99 17.27 19.88 0.15
C GLN A 99 16.39 21.08 -0.28
N PRO A 100 15.11 21.14 0.15
CA PRO A 100 14.15 22.12 -0.35
C PRO A 100 14.50 23.56 -0.01
N ALA A 101 15.25 23.81 1.07
CA ALA A 101 15.68 25.16 1.46
C ALA A 101 16.65 25.76 0.43
N PHE A 102 17.63 24.97 -0.03
CA PHE A 102 18.53 25.35 -1.11
C PHE A 102 17.78 25.54 -2.43
N ALA A 103 16.80 24.66 -2.71
CA ALA A 103 15.98 24.78 -3.91
C ALA A 103 15.17 26.09 -3.92
N LEU A 104 14.59 26.49 -2.78
CA LEU A 104 13.84 27.74 -2.66
C LEU A 104 14.73 28.96 -2.91
N GLU A 105 15.94 28.97 -2.35
CA GLU A 105 16.88 30.08 -2.57
C GLU A 105 17.32 30.18 -4.03
N ALA A 106 17.62 29.04 -4.67
CA ALA A 106 17.97 29.00 -6.09
C ALA A 106 16.79 29.37 -7.00
N ALA A 107 15.57 28.91 -6.69
CA ALA A 107 14.36 29.23 -7.45
C ALA A 107 13.99 30.73 -7.35
N LYS A 108 14.28 31.36 -6.20
CA LYS A 108 14.13 32.81 -6.04
C LYS A 108 15.05 33.56 -7.01
N ILE A 109 16.32 33.19 -7.08
CA ILE A 109 17.29 33.75 -8.04
C ILE A 109 16.81 33.50 -9.47
N TRP A 110 16.36 32.28 -9.77
CA TRP A 110 15.85 31.93 -11.09
C TRP A 110 14.67 32.83 -11.51
N THR A 111 13.71 33.04 -10.61
CA THR A 111 12.54 33.88 -10.88
C THR A 111 12.89 35.37 -10.94
N GLU A 112 13.92 35.83 -10.23
CA GLU A 112 14.41 37.20 -10.27
C GLU A 112 15.07 37.54 -11.62
N PHE A 113 15.91 36.63 -12.15
CA PHE A 113 16.63 36.84 -13.39
C PHE A 113 15.92 36.32 -14.65
N ASP A 114 14.80 35.60 -14.48
CA ASP A 114 13.90 35.21 -15.56
C ASP A 114 12.42 35.29 -15.10
N PRO A 115 11.89 36.51 -14.93
CA PRO A 115 10.55 36.71 -14.37
C PRO A 115 9.43 36.22 -15.29
N GLU A 116 9.65 36.04 -16.59
CA GLU A 116 8.63 35.52 -17.50
C GLU A 116 8.67 34.00 -17.65
N SER A 117 9.63 33.32 -17.01
CA SER A 117 9.72 31.86 -17.02
C SER A 117 8.61 31.20 -16.22
N ILE A 118 7.74 30.50 -16.95
CA ILE A 118 6.70 29.65 -16.39
C ILE A 118 7.31 28.53 -15.52
N PRO A 119 8.34 27.78 -15.97
CA PRO A 119 8.99 26.80 -15.11
C PRO A 119 9.55 27.38 -13.80
N ALA A 120 10.17 28.56 -13.84
CA ALA A 120 10.69 29.23 -12.65
C ALA A 120 9.57 29.55 -11.66
N ARG A 121 8.48 30.16 -12.15
CA ARG A 121 7.30 30.50 -11.32
C ARG A 121 6.61 29.27 -10.76
N GLN A 122 6.47 28.20 -11.53
CA GLN A 122 5.91 26.93 -11.06
C GLN A 122 6.75 26.36 -9.92
N MET A 123 8.07 26.35 -10.07
CA MET A 123 8.97 25.84 -9.05
C MET A 123 8.95 26.72 -7.78
N MET A 124 8.97 28.04 -7.94
CA MET A 124 8.87 28.99 -6.84
C MET A 124 7.55 28.82 -6.07
N ALA A 125 6.42 28.77 -6.77
CA ALA A 125 5.11 28.55 -6.14
C ALA A 125 5.07 27.21 -5.39
N ALA A 126 5.56 26.12 -6.00
CA ALA A 126 5.57 24.82 -5.36
C ALA A 126 6.43 24.78 -4.09
N LEU A 127 7.60 25.43 -4.12
CA LEU A 127 8.49 25.53 -2.96
C LEU A 127 7.90 26.41 -1.87
N LEU A 128 7.30 27.56 -2.22
CA LEU A 128 6.62 28.42 -1.24
C LEU A 128 5.44 27.71 -0.56
N VAL A 129 4.63 26.97 -1.30
CA VAL A 129 3.55 26.12 -0.74
C VAL A 129 4.12 25.04 0.17
N HIS A 130 5.23 24.40 -0.21
CA HIS A 130 5.90 23.40 0.63
C HIS A 130 6.35 23.97 1.98
N PHE A 131 6.80 25.23 2.00
CA PHE A 131 7.19 25.96 3.21
C PHE A 131 6.04 26.69 3.90
N ASP A 132 4.79 26.48 3.48
CA ASP A 132 3.58 27.14 4.00
C ASP A 132 3.61 28.67 3.91
N ARG A 133 4.36 29.21 2.93
CA ARG A 133 4.48 30.66 2.65
C ARG A 133 3.47 31.08 1.59
N LEU A 134 2.19 30.94 1.92
CA LEU A 134 1.09 31.06 0.97
C LEU A 134 0.90 32.48 0.42
N ASP A 135 1.09 33.50 1.24
CA ASP A 135 1.01 34.91 0.82
C ASP A 135 2.03 35.23 -0.27
N GLU A 136 3.24 34.68 -0.14
CA GLU A 136 4.29 34.84 -1.16
C GLU A 136 4.01 33.97 -2.39
N ALA A 137 3.37 32.81 -2.23
CA ALA A 137 3.04 31.93 -3.34
C ALA A 137 1.94 32.53 -4.25
N ARG A 138 0.98 33.26 -3.64
CA ARG A 138 -0.18 33.82 -4.33
C ARG A 138 0.13 34.57 -5.62
N PRO A 139 1.00 35.60 -5.66
CA PRO A 139 1.28 36.34 -6.89
C PRO A 139 1.91 35.48 -7.99
N HIS A 140 2.64 34.41 -7.62
CA HIS A 140 3.15 33.45 -8.61
C HIS A 140 2.01 32.61 -9.19
N LEU A 141 1.09 32.14 -8.35
CA LEU A 141 -0.08 31.36 -8.78
C LEU A 141 -1.04 32.19 -9.64
N GLU A 142 -1.34 33.43 -9.26
CA GLU A 142 -2.18 34.35 -10.06
C GLU A 142 -1.59 34.57 -11.45
N LYS A 143 -0.28 34.77 -11.55
CA LYS A 143 0.39 34.93 -12.85
C LYS A 143 0.37 33.63 -13.67
N LEU A 144 0.53 32.47 -13.02
CA LEU A 144 0.45 31.17 -13.70
C LEU A 144 -0.95 30.92 -14.28
N LEU A 145 -2.01 31.26 -13.54
CA LEU A 145 -3.40 31.18 -14.02
C LEU A 145 -3.65 32.19 -15.15
N ALA A 146 -3.19 33.43 -15.02
CA ALA A 146 -3.36 34.45 -16.04
C ALA A 146 -2.69 34.10 -17.39
N VAL A 147 -1.56 33.39 -17.36
CA VAL A 147 -0.83 32.98 -18.58
C VAL A 147 -1.36 31.65 -19.16
N ALA A 148 -2.17 30.89 -18.41
CA ALA A 148 -2.68 29.60 -18.85
C ALA A 148 -3.58 29.70 -20.10
N GLY A 149 -4.29 30.82 -20.29
CA GLY A 149 -5.16 31.06 -21.44
C GLY A 149 -6.18 29.93 -21.60
N ASP A 150 -6.17 29.27 -22.76
CA ASP A 150 -7.08 28.15 -23.07
C ASP A 150 -6.88 26.90 -22.19
N LYS A 151 -5.79 26.82 -21.42
CA LYS A 151 -5.48 25.71 -20.49
C LYS A 151 -5.78 26.04 -19.03
N ILE A 152 -6.69 26.98 -18.80
CA ILE A 152 -7.04 27.42 -17.45
C ILE A 152 -7.65 26.28 -16.61
N ASP A 153 -8.37 25.37 -17.24
CA ASP A 153 -8.90 24.13 -16.67
C ASP A 153 -7.79 23.25 -16.09
N ASP A 154 -6.79 22.91 -16.91
CA ASP A 154 -5.61 22.14 -16.49
C ASP A 154 -4.85 22.84 -15.35
N ALA A 155 -4.76 24.17 -15.40
CA ALA A 155 -4.05 24.95 -14.40
C ALA A 155 -4.72 24.89 -13.02
N PHE A 156 -6.05 24.96 -12.95
CA PHE A 156 -6.79 24.77 -11.69
C PHE A 156 -6.66 23.34 -11.15
N MET A 157 -6.67 22.34 -12.02
CA MET A 157 -6.48 20.94 -11.61
C MET A 157 -5.07 20.69 -11.04
N GLN A 158 -4.04 21.28 -11.67
CA GLN A 158 -2.67 21.24 -11.16
C GLN A 158 -2.54 21.98 -9.83
N LEU A 159 -3.15 23.15 -9.71
CA LEU A 159 -3.17 23.95 -8.49
C LEU A 159 -3.77 23.18 -7.31
N ASN A 160 -4.92 22.52 -7.51
CA ASN A 160 -5.53 21.69 -6.49
C ASN A 160 -4.57 20.58 -6.01
N SER A 161 -3.89 19.89 -6.94
CA SER A 161 -2.92 18.84 -6.61
C SER A 161 -1.72 19.34 -5.78
N LEU A 162 -1.32 20.60 -5.97
CA LEU A 162 -0.22 21.23 -5.26
C LEU A 162 -0.62 21.61 -3.83
N LEU A 163 -1.76 22.28 -3.68
CA LEU A 163 -2.18 22.88 -2.41
C LEU A 163 -2.69 21.87 -1.38
N VAL A 164 -3.24 20.72 -1.83
CA VAL A 164 -3.69 19.63 -0.93
C VAL A 164 -2.58 19.13 0.00
N ARG A 165 -1.30 19.34 -0.36
CA ARG A 165 -0.14 18.90 0.43
C ARG A 165 0.23 19.83 1.58
N SER A 166 -0.23 21.10 1.59
CA SER A 166 0.05 22.01 2.70
C SER A 166 -0.70 21.59 3.98
N PRO A 167 -0.10 21.73 5.17
CA PRO A 167 -0.76 21.45 6.44
C PRO A 167 -1.87 22.47 6.78
N ASN A 168 -1.76 23.73 6.35
CA ASN A 168 -2.66 24.81 6.75
C ASN A 168 -3.91 24.87 5.86
N LYS A 169 -4.89 24.01 6.14
CA LYS A 169 -6.07 23.83 5.28
C LYS A 169 -6.94 25.08 5.18
N SER A 170 -7.07 25.85 6.26
CA SER A 170 -7.88 27.08 6.26
C SER A 170 -7.27 28.17 5.38
N ALA A 171 -5.96 28.39 5.47
CA ALA A 171 -5.28 29.37 4.62
C ALA A 171 -5.26 28.94 3.14
N ILE A 172 -5.17 27.63 2.87
CA ILE A 172 -5.34 27.10 1.50
C ILE A 172 -6.72 27.40 0.94
N PHE A 173 -7.78 27.20 1.73
CA PHE A 173 -9.14 27.54 1.30
C PHE A 173 -9.27 29.03 0.93
N GLU A 174 -8.77 29.93 1.78
CA GLU A 174 -8.79 31.37 1.50
C GLU A 174 -7.99 31.73 0.25
N LEU A 175 -6.81 31.13 0.05
CA LEU A 175 -6.01 31.30 -1.15
C LEU A 175 -6.75 30.83 -2.40
N VAL A 176 -7.31 29.62 -2.39
CA VAL A 176 -8.04 29.06 -3.55
C VAL A 176 -9.25 29.92 -3.88
N GLN A 177 -10.01 30.37 -2.89
CA GLN A 177 -11.14 31.28 -3.09
C GLN A 177 -10.72 32.59 -3.77
N GLN A 178 -9.59 33.17 -3.35
CA GLN A 178 -9.05 34.39 -3.98
C GLN A 178 -8.60 34.14 -5.43
N LEU A 179 -8.03 32.97 -5.71
CA LEU A 179 -7.59 32.58 -7.06
C LEU A 179 -8.77 32.22 -7.98
N ALA A 180 -9.86 31.69 -7.44
CA ALA A 180 -11.07 31.31 -8.16
C ALA A 180 -11.99 32.49 -8.47
N GLN A 181 -11.98 33.55 -7.64
CA GLN A 181 -12.81 34.76 -7.79
C GLN A 181 -12.88 35.34 -9.23
N PRO A 182 -11.77 35.45 -10.00
CA PRO A 182 -11.82 35.97 -11.37
C PRO A 182 -12.47 35.02 -12.40
N TYR A 183 -12.78 33.77 -12.03
CA TYR A 183 -13.21 32.71 -12.92
C TYR A 183 -14.58 32.10 -12.50
N PRO A 184 -15.65 32.90 -12.35
CA PRO A 184 -16.95 32.43 -11.83
C PRO A 184 -17.72 31.49 -12.77
N ASP A 185 -17.34 31.42 -14.05
CA ASP A 185 -17.99 30.53 -15.03
C ASP A 185 -17.14 29.28 -15.34
N LEU A 186 -16.03 29.06 -14.60
CA LEU A 186 -15.13 27.92 -14.79
C LEU A 186 -15.46 26.80 -13.79
N PRO A 187 -15.92 25.62 -14.23
CA PRO A 187 -16.25 24.52 -13.32
C PRO A 187 -15.04 24.04 -12.50
N GLU A 188 -13.82 24.05 -13.05
CA GLU A 188 -12.60 23.67 -12.35
C GLU A 188 -12.24 24.61 -11.19
N ALA A 189 -12.60 25.90 -11.28
CA ALA A 189 -12.39 26.86 -10.21
C ALA A 189 -13.29 26.53 -9.00
N HIS A 190 -14.59 26.31 -9.25
CA HIS A 190 -15.54 25.86 -8.24
C HIS A 190 -15.18 24.49 -7.65
N PHE A 191 -14.71 23.56 -8.50
CA PHE A 191 -14.22 22.27 -8.03
C PHE A 191 -13.02 22.41 -7.09
N ALA A 192 -12.03 23.24 -7.45
CA ALA A 192 -10.87 23.50 -6.61
C ALA A 192 -11.26 24.15 -5.27
N GLU A 193 -12.16 25.13 -5.28
CA GLU A 193 -12.67 25.78 -4.06
C GLU A 193 -13.42 24.77 -3.18
N SER A 194 -14.27 23.93 -3.76
CA SER A 194 -14.95 22.86 -3.04
C SER A 194 -13.99 21.88 -2.36
N GLN A 195 -12.94 21.44 -3.07
CA GLN A 195 -11.91 20.56 -2.50
C GLN A 195 -11.17 21.25 -1.35
N ALA A 196 -10.78 22.51 -1.52
CA ALA A 196 -10.09 23.28 -0.49
C ALA A 196 -10.99 23.48 0.75
N ALA A 197 -12.27 23.77 0.54
CA ALA A 197 -13.28 23.90 1.60
C ALA A 197 -13.47 22.59 2.36
N TRP A 198 -13.52 21.45 1.66
CA TRP A 198 -13.61 20.13 2.27
C TRP A 198 -12.44 19.85 3.21
N PHE A 199 -11.20 20.10 2.77
CA PHE A 199 -10.03 19.91 3.62
C PHE A 199 -9.95 20.91 4.78
N ALA A 200 -10.52 22.11 4.61
CA ALA A 200 -10.68 23.12 5.66
C ALA A 200 -11.89 22.85 6.59
N GLU A 201 -12.55 21.70 6.44
CA GLU A 201 -13.75 21.30 7.19
C GLU A 201 -14.96 22.24 7.04
N ARG A 202 -15.02 23.02 5.94
CA ARG A 202 -16.14 23.89 5.57
C ARG A 202 -17.09 23.16 4.63
N PHE A 203 -17.80 22.16 5.16
CA PHE A 203 -18.58 21.20 4.35
C PHE A 203 -19.74 21.84 3.59
N ASP A 204 -20.43 22.83 4.17
CA ASP A 204 -21.53 23.53 3.51
C ASP A 204 -21.04 24.27 2.26
N THR A 205 -19.93 25.00 2.38
CA THR A 205 -19.26 25.67 1.26
C THR A 205 -18.75 24.66 0.24
N ALA A 206 -18.15 23.56 0.69
CA ALA A 206 -17.70 22.50 -0.21
C ALA A 206 -18.85 21.95 -1.07
N LEU A 207 -20.02 21.74 -0.47
CA LEU A 207 -21.21 21.26 -1.17
C LEU A 207 -21.76 22.31 -2.14
N GLU A 208 -21.84 23.58 -1.72
CA GLU A 208 -22.34 24.67 -2.57
C GLU A 208 -21.47 24.85 -3.83
N GLU A 209 -20.15 24.89 -3.66
CA GLU A 209 -19.22 25.06 -4.77
C GLU A 209 -19.20 23.83 -5.70
N MET A 210 -19.33 22.61 -5.16
CA MET A 210 -19.44 21.42 -6.01
C MET A 210 -20.72 21.43 -6.86
N LYS A 211 -21.84 21.90 -6.29
CA LYS A 211 -23.10 22.09 -7.04
C LYS A 211 -22.96 23.12 -8.15
N LYS A 212 -22.21 24.22 -7.92
CA LYS A 212 -21.90 25.20 -8.98
C LYS A 212 -21.06 24.57 -10.08
N ALA A 213 -20.04 23.80 -9.73
CA ALA A 213 -19.22 23.07 -10.70
C ALA A 213 -20.06 22.12 -11.57
N LEU A 214 -20.98 21.35 -10.98
CA LEU A 214 -21.90 20.48 -11.72
C LEU A 214 -23.01 21.24 -12.46
N ALA A 215 -23.40 22.44 -12.02
CA ALA A 215 -24.33 23.26 -12.80
C ALA A 215 -23.69 23.74 -14.12
N LEU A 216 -22.39 24.05 -14.08
CA LEU A 216 -21.60 24.48 -15.25
C LEU A 216 -21.19 23.31 -16.15
N ARG A 217 -20.86 22.14 -15.58
CA ARG A 217 -20.55 20.90 -16.32
C ARG A 217 -21.31 19.69 -15.73
N PRO A 218 -22.57 19.48 -16.10
CA PRO A 218 -23.44 18.49 -15.48
C PRO A 218 -23.04 17.02 -15.64
N GLU A 219 -22.29 16.68 -16.68
CA GLU A 219 -21.82 15.32 -16.97
C GLU A 219 -20.48 14.96 -16.30
N TRP A 220 -19.93 15.86 -15.48
CA TRP A 220 -18.60 15.68 -14.90
C TRP A 220 -18.59 14.67 -13.75
N GLU A 221 -18.34 13.41 -14.08
CA GLU A 221 -18.34 12.29 -13.12
C GLU A 221 -17.46 12.53 -11.89
N MET A 222 -16.29 13.14 -12.07
CA MET A 222 -15.40 13.44 -10.95
C MET A 222 -16.08 14.36 -9.93
N ALA A 223 -16.72 15.44 -10.40
CA ALA A 223 -17.45 16.37 -9.53
C ALA A 223 -18.63 15.67 -8.83
N ALA A 224 -19.39 14.83 -9.54
CA ALA A 224 -20.46 14.03 -8.95
C ALA A 224 -19.97 13.06 -7.86
N ILE A 225 -18.85 12.37 -8.10
CA ILE A 225 -18.23 11.50 -7.09
C ILE A 225 -17.86 12.29 -5.82
N TYR A 226 -17.30 13.49 -5.97
CA TYR A 226 -16.95 14.31 -4.82
C TYR A 226 -18.17 14.92 -4.12
N GLU A 227 -19.21 15.36 -4.84
CA GLU A 227 -20.48 15.80 -4.23
C GLU A 227 -21.09 14.68 -3.39
N GLY A 228 -21.19 13.47 -3.94
CA GLY A 228 -21.71 12.32 -3.21
C GLY A 228 -20.87 11.96 -1.98
N ARG A 229 -19.55 12.13 -2.01
CA ARG A 229 -18.69 11.97 -0.81
C ARG A 229 -18.97 13.03 0.25
N ILE A 230 -19.19 14.28 -0.17
CA ILE A 230 -19.53 15.38 0.74
C ILE A 230 -20.87 15.07 1.41
N LEU A 231 -21.89 14.66 0.64
CA LEU A 231 -23.20 14.26 1.15
C LEU A 231 -23.14 13.04 2.08
N ALA A 232 -22.29 12.05 1.77
CA ALA A 232 -22.14 10.83 2.58
C ALA A 232 -21.63 11.12 3.99
N ARG A 233 -20.89 12.23 4.19
CA ARG A 233 -20.48 12.70 5.51
C ARG A 233 -21.68 13.03 6.40
N GLU A 234 -22.71 13.65 5.83
CA GLU A 234 -23.92 14.00 6.56
C GLU A 234 -24.82 12.77 6.73
N SER A 235 -25.05 12.05 5.64
CA SER A 235 -25.81 10.81 5.64
C SER A 235 -25.60 10.04 4.33
N ASN A 236 -25.31 8.74 4.44
CA ASN A 236 -25.24 7.85 3.29
C ASN A 236 -26.56 7.83 2.49
N ALA A 237 -27.71 8.09 3.12
CA ALA A 237 -29.00 8.17 2.43
C ALA A 237 -29.04 9.33 1.41
N ARG A 238 -28.49 10.51 1.77
CA ARG A 238 -28.43 11.67 0.88
C ARG A 238 -27.51 11.42 -0.32
N ALA A 239 -26.37 10.77 -0.08
CA ALA A 239 -25.45 10.41 -1.15
C ALA A 239 -26.04 9.36 -2.10
N ILE A 240 -26.75 8.36 -1.56
CA ILE A 240 -27.49 7.36 -2.34
C ILE A 240 -28.56 8.01 -3.22
N GLU A 241 -29.38 8.90 -2.64
CA GLU A 241 -30.40 9.65 -3.39
C GLU A 241 -29.77 10.48 -4.52
N PHE A 242 -28.70 11.22 -4.20
CA PHE A 242 -27.97 12.02 -5.20
C PHE A 242 -27.42 11.16 -6.34
N PHE A 243 -26.74 10.05 -6.04
CA PHE A 243 -26.17 9.17 -7.07
C PHE A 243 -27.26 8.52 -7.92
N ASP A 244 -28.38 8.10 -7.32
CA ASP A 244 -29.52 7.54 -8.04
C ASP A 244 -30.08 8.56 -9.05
N ASP A 245 -30.31 9.81 -8.62
CA ASP A 245 -30.82 10.88 -9.47
C ASP A 245 -29.82 11.38 -10.51
N TYR A 246 -28.53 11.35 -10.20
CA TYR A 246 -27.47 11.63 -11.15
C TYR A 246 -27.43 10.57 -12.25
N LEU A 247 -27.46 9.28 -11.91
CA LEU A 247 -27.39 8.17 -12.86
C LEU A 247 -28.66 7.98 -13.70
N LYS A 248 -29.82 8.49 -13.25
CA LYS A 248 -31.01 8.59 -14.12
C LYS A 248 -30.80 9.58 -15.27
N ARG A 249 -30.08 10.68 -15.02
CA ARG A 249 -29.79 11.72 -16.02
C ARG A 249 -28.57 11.38 -16.87
N TYR A 250 -27.55 10.78 -16.26
CA TYR A 250 -26.28 10.42 -16.87
C TYR A 250 -26.05 8.90 -16.76
N PRO A 251 -26.82 8.07 -17.48
CA PRO A 251 -26.73 6.61 -17.37
C PRO A 251 -25.35 6.06 -17.79
N LYS A 252 -24.59 6.79 -18.61
CA LYS A 252 -23.26 6.36 -19.05
C LYS A 252 -22.12 6.72 -18.07
N ALA A 253 -22.44 7.31 -16.91
CA ALA A 253 -21.47 7.69 -15.90
C ALA A 253 -20.99 6.47 -15.09
N ASN A 254 -20.08 5.70 -15.66
CA ASN A 254 -19.64 4.41 -15.14
C ASN A 254 -18.86 4.52 -13.83
N ASP A 255 -17.97 5.51 -13.69
CA ASP A 255 -17.17 5.71 -12.49
C ASP A 255 -18.05 6.11 -11.31
N THR A 256 -19.05 6.94 -11.59
CA THR A 256 -20.08 7.33 -10.64
C THR A 256 -20.92 6.12 -10.22
N ARG A 257 -21.32 5.28 -11.20
CA ARG A 257 -22.08 4.03 -10.95
C ARG A 257 -21.30 3.04 -10.10
N ILE A 258 -19.99 2.88 -10.31
CA ILE A 258 -19.11 2.06 -9.47
C ILE A 258 -19.06 2.60 -8.05
N THR A 259 -18.89 3.92 -7.89
CA THR A 259 -18.85 4.58 -6.57
C THR A 259 -20.16 4.39 -5.82
N TYR A 260 -21.30 4.59 -6.51
CA TYR A 260 -22.63 4.36 -5.96
C TYR A 260 -22.82 2.91 -5.50
N ALA A 261 -22.45 1.94 -6.33
CA ALA A 261 -22.58 0.54 -5.98
C ALA A 261 -21.73 0.14 -4.76
N ARG A 262 -20.51 0.70 -4.62
CA ARG A 262 -19.67 0.50 -3.42
C ARG A 262 -20.31 1.07 -2.16
N LEU A 263 -20.95 2.24 -2.26
CA LEU A 263 -21.67 2.84 -1.14
C LEU A 263 -22.86 1.96 -0.71
N LEU A 264 -23.64 1.43 -1.66
CA LEU A 264 -24.73 0.51 -1.39
C LEU A 264 -24.26 -0.78 -0.69
N LEU A 265 -23.09 -1.31 -1.08
CA LEU A 265 -22.49 -2.47 -0.41
C LEU A 265 -22.09 -2.19 1.04
N ALA A 266 -21.50 -1.02 1.30
CA ALA A 266 -21.14 -0.60 2.66
C ALA A 266 -22.39 -0.52 3.56
N GLU A 267 -23.50 -0.03 3.01
CA GLU A 267 -24.82 -0.01 3.66
C GLU A 267 -25.56 -1.37 3.64
N ARG A 268 -24.93 -2.42 3.11
CA ARG A 268 -25.49 -3.78 2.99
C ARG A 268 -26.77 -3.87 2.13
N ASP A 269 -27.05 -2.87 1.28
CA ASP A 269 -28.10 -2.95 0.26
C ASP A 269 -27.60 -3.72 -0.96
N TYR A 270 -27.43 -5.03 -0.76
CA TYR A 270 -26.92 -5.94 -1.78
C TYR A 270 -27.82 -6.04 -3.01
N SER A 271 -29.13 -5.83 -2.84
CA SER A 271 -30.10 -5.81 -3.94
C SER A 271 -29.82 -4.69 -4.94
N LYS A 272 -29.77 -3.45 -4.46
CA LYS A 272 -29.54 -2.30 -5.35
C LYS A 272 -28.13 -2.30 -5.90
N ALA A 273 -27.13 -2.72 -5.11
CA ALA A 273 -25.75 -2.84 -5.60
C ALA A 273 -25.67 -3.79 -6.80
N ARG A 274 -26.35 -4.95 -6.74
CA ARG A 274 -26.43 -5.92 -7.85
C ARG A 274 -27.10 -5.32 -9.09
N GLU A 275 -28.15 -4.53 -8.93
CA GLU A 275 -28.78 -3.84 -10.06
C GLU A 275 -27.80 -2.91 -10.78
N GLN A 276 -27.00 -2.14 -10.02
CA GLN A 276 -25.98 -1.27 -10.60
C GLN A 276 -24.88 -2.06 -11.32
N PHE A 277 -24.48 -3.22 -10.81
CA PHE A 277 -23.53 -4.11 -11.51
C PHE A 277 -24.10 -4.64 -12.82
N GLN A 278 -25.36 -5.05 -12.82
CA GLN A 278 -26.01 -5.53 -14.03
C GLN A 278 -26.07 -4.42 -15.09
N LYS A 279 -26.38 -3.18 -14.68
CA LYS A 279 -26.34 -2.00 -15.55
C LYS A 279 -24.94 -1.76 -16.12
N LEU A 280 -23.91 -1.77 -15.27
CA LEU A 280 -22.51 -1.64 -15.70
C LEU A 280 -22.13 -2.66 -16.78
N LEU A 281 -22.45 -3.94 -16.57
CA LEU A 281 -22.12 -5.01 -17.52
C LEU A 281 -22.93 -4.91 -18.81
N THR A 282 -24.20 -4.54 -18.72
CA THR A 282 -25.09 -4.43 -19.89
C THR A 282 -24.71 -3.23 -20.76
N GLU A 283 -24.30 -2.12 -20.15
CA GLU A 283 -23.89 -0.90 -20.86
C GLU A 283 -22.45 -0.98 -21.38
N ASN A 284 -21.61 -1.84 -20.79
CA ASN A 284 -20.19 -1.99 -21.12
C ASN A 284 -19.79 -3.47 -21.32
N PRO A 285 -20.45 -4.22 -22.23
CA PRO A 285 -20.27 -5.68 -22.37
C PRO A 285 -18.86 -6.11 -22.81
N ASP A 286 -18.10 -5.17 -23.39
CA ASP A 286 -16.75 -5.37 -23.92
C ASP A 286 -15.67 -4.61 -23.11
N ASN A 287 -16.01 -4.09 -21.92
CA ASN A 287 -15.05 -3.41 -21.06
C ASN A 287 -14.45 -4.37 -20.01
N PRO A 288 -13.16 -4.75 -20.13
CA PRO A 288 -12.52 -5.68 -19.19
C PRO A 288 -12.40 -5.12 -17.77
N ASP A 289 -12.20 -3.80 -17.58
CA ASP A 289 -12.11 -3.18 -16.25
C ASP A 289 -13.44 -3.28 -15.50
N VAL A 290 -14.57 -3.11 -16.20
CA VAL A 290 -15.91 -3.29 -15.63
C VAL A 290 -16.13 -4.74 -15.21
N ALA A 291 -15.75 -5.71 -16.05
CA ALA A 291 -15.84 -7.13 -15.70
C ALA A 291 -15.00 -7.46 -14.46
N VAL A 292 -13.76 -6.96 -14.34
CA VAL A 292 -12.94 -7.14 -13.13
C VAL A 292 -13.60 -6.49 -11.91
N ALA A 293 -14.13 -5.28 -12.03
CA ALA A 293 -14.78 -4.59 -10.92
C ALA A 293 -15.97 -5.40 -10.39
N VAL A 294 -16.85 -5.88 -11.26
CA VAL A 294 -17.99 -6.72 -10.85
C VAL A 294 -17.52 -8.07 -10.32
N GLY A 295 -16.45 -8.64 -10.87
CA GLY A 295 -15.83 -9.88 -10.38
C GLY A 295 -15.35 -9.77 -8.93
N LEU A 296 -14.60 -8.71 -8.61
CA LEU A 296 -14.07 -8.45 -7.27
C LEU A 296 -15.20 -8.20 -6.25
N LEU A 297 -16.20 -7.41 -6.63
CA LEU A 297 -17.34 -7.11 -5.75
C LEU A 297 -18.20 -8.36 -5.51
N SER A 298 -18.39 -9.20 -6.54
CA SER A 298 -19.08 -10.49 -6.39
C SER A 298 -18.32 -11.45 -5.50
N LEU A 299 -16.98 -11.43 -5.54
CA LEU A 299 -16.12 -12.22 -4.66
C LEU A 299 -16.26 -11.79 -3.19
N GLU A 300 -16.32 -10.49 -2.92
CA GLU A 300 -16.56 -9.95 -1.57
C GLU A 300 -17.91 -10.40 -1.01
N LEU A 301 -18.92 -10.47 -1.87
CA LEU A 301 -20.25 -11.03 -1.55
C LEU A 301 -20.32 -12.55 -1.52
N GLN A 302 -19.19 -13.24 -1.68
CA GLN A 302 -19.10 -14.71 -1.77
C GLN A 302 -19.96 -15.33 -2.88
N ASN A 303 -20.36 -14.54 -3.88
CA ASN A 303 -21.05 -15.02 -5.06
C ASN A 303 -20.03 -15.51 -6.10
N TYR A 304 -19.46 -16.67 -5.80
CA TYR A 304 -18.33 -17.22 -6.53
C TYR A 304 -18.61 -17.48 -8.02
N ASP A 305 -19.83 -17.86 -8.39
CA ASP A 305 -20.18 -18.15 -9.78
C ASP A 305 -20.20 -16.87 -10.64
N VAL A 306 -20.80 -15.79 -10.13
CA VAL A 306 -20.80 -14.50 -10.82
C VAL A 306 -19.39 -13.91 -10.87
N ALA A 307 -18.62 -14.04 -9.79
CA ALA A 307 -17.22 -13.61 -9.77
C ALA A 307 -16.39 -14.35 -10.83
N GLU A 308 -16.51 -15.67 -10.88
CA GLU A 308 -15.79 -16.53 -11.82
C GLU A 308 -16.13 -16.19 -13.29
N SER A 309 -17.42 -16.03 -13.60
CA SER A 309 -17.87 -15.68 -14.96
C SER A 309 -17.31 -14.34 -15.42
N ASN A 310 -17.35 -13.32 -14.55
CA ASN A 310 -16.85 -11.98 -14.88
C ASN A 310 -15.32 -11.94 -15.01
N PHE A 311 -14.59 -12.68 -14.16
CA PHE A 311 -13.14 -12.79 -14.28
C PHE A 311 -12.73 -13.52 -15.56
N LYS A 312 -13.43 -14.60 -15.94
CA LYS A 312 -13.21 -15.26 -17.23
C LYS A 312 -13.46 -14.32 -18.40
N ARG A 313 -14.56 -13.56 -18.35
CA ARG A 313 -14.88 -12.53 -19.36
C ARG A 313 -13.79 -11.46 -19.44
N ALA A 314 -13.26 -10.99 -18.31
CA ALA A 314 -12.17 -10.03 -18.30
C ALA A 314 -10.90 -10.57 -18.98
N LEU A 315 -10.58 -11.86 -18.81
CA LEU A 315 -9.48 -12.51 -19.52
C LEU A 315 -9.73 -12.60 -21.03
N GLU A 316 -10.95 -12.95 -21.44
CA GLU A 316 -11.34 -13.00 -22.85
C GLU A 316 -11.25 -11.63 -23.53
N LEU A 317 -11.61 -10.57 -22.81
CA LEU A 317 -11.55 -9.18 -23.25
C LEU A 317 -10.12 -8.58 -23.19
N GLY A 318 -9.12 -9.33 -22.74
CA GLY A 318 -7.73 -8.87 -22.73
C GLY A 318 -7.42 -7.86 -21.63
N TYR A 319 -7.95 -8.04 -20.42
CA TYR A 319 -7.61 -7.20 -19.27
C TYR A 319 -6.09 -7.10 -19.06
N ARG A 320 -5.61 -5.89 -18.75
CA ARG A 320 -4.18 -5.53 -18.68
C ARG A 320 -3.33 -6.35 -17.69
N ASP A 321 -3.94 -6.87 -16.63
CA ASP A 321 -3.27 -7.70 -15.61
C ASP A 321 -3.96 -9.07 -15.50
N PRO A 322 -3.70 -9.98 -16.45
CA PRO A 322 -4.32 -11.30 -16.46
C PRO A 322 -3.79 -12.18 -15.31
N GLY A 323 -2.58 -11.91 -14.80
CA GLY A 323 -1.99 -12.63 -13.67
C GLY A 323 -2.80 -12.45 -12.39
N MET A 324 -3.23 -11.21 -12.11
CA MET A 324 -4.14 -10.91 -11.00
C MET A 324 -5.47 -11.65 -11.14
N VAL A 325 -6.08 -11.62 -12.32
CA VAL A 325 -7.38 -12.28 -12.55
C VAL A 325 -7.28 -13.80 -12.38
N ARG A 326 -6.23 -14.42 -12.92
CA ARG A 326 -5.95 -15.85 -12.75
C ARG A 326 -5.72 -16.23 -11.28
N PHE A 327 -5.04 -15.38 -10.50
CA PHE A 327 -4.88 -15.60 -9.06
C PHE A 327 -6.24 -15.65 -8.34
N TYR A 328 -7.14 -14.71 -8.61
CA TYR A 328 -8.49 -14.73 -8.03
C TYR A 328 -9.32 -15.93 -8.48
N LEU A 329 -9.24 -16.32 -9.76
CA LEU A 329 -9.88 -17.55 -10.26
C LEU A 329 -9.35 -18.81 -9.55
N GLY A 330 -8.06 -18.86 -9.23
CA GLY A 330 -7.46 -19.91 -8.42
C GLY A 330 -8.05 -19.96 -7.00
N GLY A 331 -8.18 -18.80 -6.35
CA GLY A 331 -8.80 -18.66 -5.03
C GLY A 331 -10.28 -19.05 -5.01
N ILE A 332 -11.05 -18.64 -6.02
CA ILE A 332 -12.45 -19.04 -6.20
C ILE A 332 -12.55 -20.57 -6.35
N SER A 333 -11.70 -21.15 -7.20
CA SER A 333 -11.67 -22.60 -7.43
C SER A 333 -11.31 -23.36 -6.14
N GLU A 334 -10.39 -22.84 -5.32
CA GLU A 334 -10.05 -23.41 -4.00
C GLU A 334 -11.27 -23.38 -3.07
N LYS A 335 -12.00 -22.26 -2.99
CA LYS A 335 -13.22 -22.13 -2.17
C LYS A 335 -14.35 -23.06 -2.63
N LYS A 336 -14.48 -23.29 -3.93
CA LYS A 336 -15.42 -24.26 -4.53
C LYS A 336 -14.93 -25.71 -4.43
N GLN A 337 -13.79 -25.98 -3.79
CA GLN A 337 -13.14 -27.30 -3.67
C GLN A 337 -12.78 -27.93 -5.04
N GLN A 338 -12.64 -27.12 -6.08
CA GLN A 338 -12.25 -27.52 -7.43
C GLN A 338 -10.72 -27.53 -7.55
N ILE A 339 -10.08 -28.41 -6.77
CA ILE A 339 -8.61 -28.43 -6.59
C ILE A 339 -7.82 -28.51 -7.91
N PRO A 340 -8.19 -29.33 -8.91
CA PRO A 340 -7.47 -29.36 -10.18
C PRO A 340 -7.52 -28.03 -10.95
N GLN A 341 -8.65 -27.34 -10.90
CA GLN A 341 -8.80 -26.03 -11.56
C GLN A 341 -8.01 -24.96 -10.82
N ALA A 342 -8.03 -24.97 -9.48
CA ALA A 342 -7.23 -24.05 -8.67
C ALA A 342 -5.73 -24.20 -8.96
N LEU A 343 -5.22 -25.43 -9.04
CA LEU A 343 -3.83 -25.70 -9.42
C LEU A 343 -3.49 -25.14 -10.80
N ASN A 344 -4.35 -25.34 -11.80
CA ASN A 344 -4.14 -24.80 -13.14
C ASN A 344 -4.11 -23.27 -13.17
N TRP A 345 -5.05 -22.63 -12.47
CA TRP A 345 -5.12 -21.17 -12.39
C TRP A 345 -3.88 -20.58 -11.73
N TYR A 346 -3.51 -21.07 -10.55
CA TYR A 346 -2.31 -20.58 -9.86
C TYR A 346 -1.04 -20.81 -10.68
N ARG A 347 -0.87 -22.00 -11.29
CA ARG A 347 0.28 -22.29 -12.16
C ARG A 347 0.35 -21.37 -13.39
N SER A 348 -0.79 -20.95 -13.92
CA SER A 348 -0.87 -20.08 -15.11
C SER A 348 -0.50 -18.61 -14.85
N VAL A 349 -0.27 -18.22 -13.60
CA VAL A 349 0.29 -16.92 -13.24
C VAL A 349 1.80 -16.99 -13.41
N THR A 350 2.34 -16.34 -14.45
CA THR A 350 3.76 -16.45 -14.83
C THR A 350 4.58 -15.19 -14.55
N ASP A 351 3.92 -14.07 -14.28
CA ASP A 351 4.54 -12.76 -14.03
C ASP A 351 3.61 -11.87 -13.18
N GLY A 352 4.02 -10.62 -13.00
CA GLY A 352 3.26 -9.61 -12.27
C GLY A 352 3.34 -9.75 -10.75
N THR A 353 2.58 -8.90 -10.06
CA THR A 353 2.63 -8.80 -8.58
C THR A 353 2.11 -10.06 -7.89
N GLN A 354 1.23 -10.81 -8.55
CA GLN A 354 0.64 -12.05 -8.02
C GLN A 354 1.44 -13.31 -8.35
N PHE A 355 2.56 -13.21 -9.07
CA PHE A 355 3.38 -14.38 -9.43
C PHE A 355 3.81 -15.19 -8.19
N ILE A 356 4.56 -14.58 -7.27
CA ILE A 356 5.05 -15.28 -6.07
C ILE A 356 3.90 -15.77 -5.18
N PRO A 357 2.88 -14.96 -4.85
CA PRO A 357 1.70 -15.44 -4.13
C PRO A 357 0.99 -16.63 -4.79
N ALA A 358 0.81 -16.62 -6.11
CA ALA A 358 0.17 -17.71 -6.85
C ALA A 358 1.00 -19.00 -6.80
N GLN A 359 2.30 -18.92 -7.01
CA GLN A 359 3.18 -20.09 -7.00
C GLN A 359 3.32 -20.69 -5.58
N ILE A 360 3.30 -19.85 -4.54
CA ILE A 360 3.18 -20.30 -3.15
C ILE A 360 1.86 -21.05 -2.92
N LYS A 361 0.73 -20.49 -3.35
CA LYS A 361 -0.58 -21.17 -3.26
C LYS A 361 -0.59 -22.49 -4.01
N TYR A 362 0.01 -22.54 -5.21
CA TYR A 362 0.19 -23.76 -5.98
C TYR A 362 0.96 -24.83 -5.19
N ALA A 363 2.12 -24.48 -4.61
CA ALA A 363 2.92 -25.41 -3.80
C ALA A 363 2.20 -25.92 -2.55
N ILE A 364 1.50 -25.04 -1.82
CA ILE A 364 0.71 -25.42 -0.64
C ILE A 364 -0.42 -26.38 -1.04
N LEU A 365 -1.08 -26.12 -2.17
CA LEU A 365 -2.17 -26.97 -2.64
C LEU A 365 -1.67 -28.34 -3.13
N LEU A 366 -0.48 -28.41 -3.72
CA LEU A 366 0.20 -29.68 -4.00
C LEU A 366 0.46 -30.46 -2.72
N SER A 367 0.98 -29.80 -1.68
CA SER A 367 1.21 -30.43 -0.38
C SER A 367 -0.07 -31.05 0.21
N ARG A 368 -1.16 -30.27 0.27
CA ARG A 368 -2.46 -30.71 0.81
C ARG A 368 -3.08 -31.88 0.05
N THR A 369 -2.70 -32.08 -1.21
CA THR A 369 -3.15 -33.22 -2.05
C THR A 369 -2.20 -34.42 -2.01
N GLY A 370 -1.28 -34.48 -1.02
CA GLY A 370 -0.33 -35.57 -0.84
C GLY A 370 0.94 -35.46 -1.68
N ARG A 371 1.10 -34.38 -2.46
CA ARG A 371 2.23 -34.14 -3.37
C ARG A 371 3.25 -33.18 -2.76
N MET A 372 3.54 -33.35 -1.46
CA MET A 372 4.43 -32.48 -0.68
C MET A 372 5.82 -32.32 -1.31
N LYS A 373 6.43 -33.41 -1.79
CA LYS A 373 7.76 -33.36 -2.42
C LYS A 373 7.78 -32.44 -3.64
N GLU A 374 6.74 -32.48 -4.45
CA GLU A 374 6.62 -31.63 -5.65
C GLU A 374 6.40 -30.16 -5.25
N GLY A 375 5.59 -29.90 -4.22
CA GLY A 375 5.39 -28.54 -3.69
C GLY A 375 6.69 -27.92 -3.18
N LEU A 376 7.46 -28.65 -2.38
CA LEU A 376 8.77 -28.20 -1.88
C LEU A 376 9.76 -27.96 -3.03
N GLN A 377 9.87 -28.92 -3.97
CA GLN A 377 10.74 -28.78 -5.13
C GLN A 377 10.38 -27.55 -5.97
N HIS A 378 9.09 -27.28 -6.14
CA HIS A 378 8.61 -26.11 -6.87
C HIS A 378 9.04 -24.80 -6.20
N LEU A 379 8.89 -24.67 -4.87
CA LEU A 379 9.34 -23.48 -4.12
C LEU A 379 10.86 -23.27 -4.21
N GLN A 380 11.64 -24.35 -4.08
CA GLN A 380 13.10 -24.30 -4.17
C GLN A 380 13.61 -23.82 -5.52
N GLN A 381 12.87 -24.10 -6.60
CA GLN A 381 13.22 -23.72 -7.97
C GLN A 381 12.58 -22.40 -8.42
N LEU A 382 11.73 -21.79 -7.58
CA LEU A 382 10.98 -20.59 -7.94
C LEU A 382 11.92 -19.38 -8.05
N PRO A 383 11.97 -18.68 -9.19
CA PRO A 383 12.80 -17.48 -9.33
C PRO A 383 12.26 -16.36 -8.44
N VAL A 384 13.15 -15.74 -7.66
CA VAL A 384 12.85 -14.58 -6.80
C VAL A 384 13.66 -13.36 -7.24
N ALA A 385 13.00 -12.22 -7.39
CA ALA A 385 13.61 -11.00 -7.92
C ALA A 385 14.23 -10.10 -6.85
N ASN A 386 13.76 -10.19 -5.60
CA ASN A 386 14.22 -9.36 -4.50
C ASN A 386 14.11 -10.10 -3.15
N ASP A 387 14.63 -9.46 -2.11
CA ASP A 387 14.69 -10.04 -0.77
C ASP A 387 13.33 -10.25 -0.10
N GLN A 388 12.34 -9.41 -0.41
CA GLN A 388 10.97 -9.59 0.07
C GLN A 388 10.36 -10.88 -0.50
N GLN A 389 10.51 -11.12 -1.81
CA GLN A 389 10.05 -12.35 -2.45
C GLN A 389 10.83 -13.57 -1.94
N ARG A 390 12.15 -13.42 -1.73
CA ARG A 390 12.98 -14.47 -1.13
C ARG A 390 12.47 -14.89 0.24
N ALA A 391 12.18 -13.91 1.11
CA ALA A 391 11.61 -14.19 2.44
C ALA A 391 10.27 -14.93 2.34
N GLN A 392 9.35 -14.47 1.47
CA GLN A 392 8.05 -15.12 1.26
C GLN A 392 8.18 -16.60 0.86
N VAL A 393 9.08 -16.92 -0.06
CA VAL A 393 9.31 -18.30 -0.51
C VAL A 393 9.91 -19.16 0.60
N ILE A 394 10.90 -18.64 1.35
CA ILE A 394 11.51 -19.35 2.48
C ILE A 394 10.46 -19.65 3.56
N ILE A 395 9.60 -18.69 3.89
CA ILE A 395 8.50 -18.87 4.87
C ILE A 395 7.55 -19.97 4.41
N ALA A 396 7.13 -19.94 3.13
CA ALA A 396 6.25 -20.97 2.58
C ALA A 396 6.89 -22.36 2.61
N GLU A 397 8.17 -22.49 2.26
CA GLU A 397 8.88 -23.76 2.31
C GLU A 397 9.04 -24.25 3.76
N ALA A 398 9.40 -23.35 4.69
CA ALA A 398 9.50 -23.66 6.10
C ALA A 398 8.15 -24.11 6.69
N GLN A 399 7.05 -23.47 6.31
CA GLN A 399 5.70 -23.89 6.70
C GLN A 399 5.43 -25.33 6.27
N LEU A 400 5.68 -25.66 5.00
CA LEU A 400 5.48 -27.03 4.48
C LEU A 400 6.36 -28.07 5.21
N LEU A 401 7.60 -27.70 5.54
CA LEU A 401 8.48 -28.54 6.34
C LEU A 401 7.97 -28.73 7.78
N ARG A 402 7.43 -27.68 8.42
CA ARG A 402 6.81 -27.76 9.75
C ARG A 402 5.55 -28.63 9.74
N GLU A 403 4.67 -28.46 8.75
CA GLU A 403 3.44 -29.26 8.59
C GLU A 403 3.73 -30.76 8.37
N SER A 404 4.89 -31.12 7.83
CA SER A 404 5.34 -32.51 7.69
C SER A 404 6.17 -33.03 8.86
N GLY A 405 6.28 -32.27 9.95
CA GLY A 405 7.09 -32.61 11.13
C GLY A 405 8.61 -32.51 10.91
N ALA A 406 9.06 -32.02 9.75
CA ALA A 406 10.47 -31.88 9.39
C ALA A 406 11.12 -30.63 10.02
N TYR A 407 10.91 -30.40 11.31
CA TYR A 407 11.33 -29.20 12.04
C TYR A 407 12.83 -28.92 11.95
N ARG A 408 13.68 -29.96 11.95
CA ARG A 408 15.13 -29.81 11.79
C ARG A 408 15.50 -29.23 10.42
N LYS A 409 14.80 -29.62 9.34
CA LYS A 409 15.02 -29.08 7.99
C LYS A 409 14.51 -27.64 7.90
N ALA A 410 13.34 -27.36 8.48
CA ALA A 410 12.80 -26.00 8.55
C ALA A 410 13.79 -25.06 9.26
N PHE A 411 14.31 -25.47 10.43
CA PHE A 411 15.31 -24.72 11.18
C PHE A 411 16.58 -24.43 10.36
N GLN A 412 17.09 -25.43 9.61
CA GLN A 412 18.27 -25.27 8.76
C GLN A 412 18.01 -24.28 7.61
N LEU A 413 16.89 -24.44 6.91
CA LEU A 413 16.48 -23.53 5.83
C LEU A 413 16.38 -22.08 6.32
N LEU A 414 15.68 -21.87 7.43
CA LEU A 414 15.49 -20.54 8.02
C LEU A 414 16.80 -19.94 8.52
N SER A 415 17.70 -20.77 9.07
CA SER A 415 19.05 -20.32 9.47
C SER A 415 19.84 -19.80 8.28
N SER A 416 19.88 -20.55 7.18
CA SER A 416 20.52 -20.10 5.93
C SER A 416 19.84 -18.90 5.31
N GLY A 417 18.51 -18.75 5.49
CA GLY A 417 17.78 -17.55 5.09
C GLY A 417 18.23 -16.31 5.85
N LEU A 418 18.37 -16.42 7.18
CA LEU A 418 18.80 -15.33 8.07
C LEU A 418 20.28 -14.95 7.90
N GLU A 419 21.12 -15.80 7.32
CA GLU A 419 22.48 -15.38 6.91
C GLU A 419 22.44 -14.28 5.85
N LYS A 420 21.42 -14.29 4.97
CA LYS A 420 21.23 -13.29 3.91
C LYS A 420 20.29 -12.16 4.32
N LEU A 421 19.30 -12.47 5.16
CA LEU A 421 18.24 -11.56 5.59
C LEU A 421 18.22 -11.46 7.13
N PRO A 422 19.30 -10.95 7.76
CA PRO A 422 19.51 -11.08 9.20
C PRO A 422 18.43 -10.42 10.07
N ASP A 423 17.75 -9.40 9.54
CA ASP A 423 16.75 -8.61 10.26
C ASP A 423 15.33 -8.84 9.74
N SER A 424 15.08 -9.93 8.98
CA SER A 424 13.72 -10.27 8.55
C SER A 424 12.87 -10.73 9.74
N PRO A 425 11.83 -9.96 10.13
CA PRO A 425 11.00 -10.30 11.28
C PRO A 425 10.33 -11.68 11.16
N GLU A 426 9.84 -11.99 9.97
CA GLU A 426 9.10 -13.21 9.69
C GLU A 426 10.00 -14.45 9.74
N LEU A 427 11.24 -14.36 9.23
CA LEU A 427 12.19 -15.46 9.30
C LEU A 427 12.69 -15.72 10.73
N LEU A 428 12.90 -14.65 11.51
CA LEU A 428 13.25 -14.76 12.93
C LEU A 428 12.14 -15.49 13.69
N TYR A 429 10.89 -15.09 13.47
CA TYR A 429 9.73 -15.71 14.11
C TYR A 429 9.62 -17.21 13.75
N ASP A 430 9.62 -17.55 12.46
CA ASP A 430 9.47 -18.93 12.01
C ASP A 430 10.66 -19.80 12.44
N ARG A 431 11.88 -19.24 12.51
CA ARG A 431 13.05 -19.99 13.02
C ARG A 431 12.92 -20.27 14.51
N ALA A 432 12.42 -19.30 15.28
CA ALA A 432 12.17 -19.50 16.70
C ALA A 432 11.16 -20.63 16.94
N LEU A 433 10.07 -20.68 16.17
CA LEU A 433 9.09 -21.78 16.26
C LEU A 433 9.71 -23.13 15.88
N ALA A 434 10.53 -23.18 14.83
CA ALA A 434 11.22 -24.41 14.46
C ALA A 434 12.28 -24.83 15.51
N ALA A 435 12.95 -23.86 16.12
CA ALA A 435 13.97 -24.05 17.16
C ALA A 435 13.36 -24.64 18.45
N GLU A 436 12.19 -24.14 18.87
CA GLU A 436 11.40 -24.68 19.98
C GLU A 436 11.13 -26.18 19.78
N LYS A 437 10.57 -26.55 18.61
CA LYS A 437 10.25 -27.95 18.29
C LYS A 437 11.43 -28.90 18.22
N ILE A 438 12.66 -28.39 18.10
CA ILE A 438 13.89 -29.21 18.12
C ILE A 438 14.73 -29.02 19.39
N GLY A 439 14.18 -28.36 20.42
CA GLY A 439 14.83 -28.18 21.72
C GLY A 439 15.98 -27.17 21.75
N LYS A 440 16.02 -26.22 20.82
CA LYS A 440 17.02 -25.14 20.77
C LYS A 440 16.47 -23.84 21.39
N ALA A 441 16.22 -23.89 22.69
CA ALA A 441 15.60 -22.80 23.44
C ALA A 441 16.44 -21.51 23.46
N ASP A 442 17.77 -21.63 23.43
CA ASP A 442 18.71 -20.51 23.34
C ASP A 442 18.54 -19.69 22.06
N ILE A 443 18.41 -20.38 20.91
CA ILE A 443 18.21 -19.72 19.61
C ILE A 443 16.81 -19.14 19.50
N MET A 444 15.79 -19.86 19.97
CA MET A 444 14.41 -19.36 20.05
C MET A 444 14.36 -18.03 20.82
N GLU A 445 14.96 -17.99 22.02
CA GLU A 445 14.98 -16.79 22.84
C GLU A 445 15.75 -15.64 22.16
N GLN A 446 16.91 -15.93 21.58
CA GLN A 446 17.70 -14.94 20.84
C GLN A 446 16.89 -14.30 19.70
N ASP A 447 16.24 -15.12 18.87
CA ASP A 447 15.48 -14.66 17.71
C ASP A 447 14.27 -13.83 18.10
N LEU A 448 13.51 -14.28 19.10
CA LEU A 448 12.31 -13.58 19.55
C LEU A 448 12.64 -12.25 20.23
N ARG A 449 13.73 -12.18 21.00
CA ARG A 449 14.21 -10.90 21.56
C ARG A 449 14.65 -9.93 20.47
N LYS A 450 15.38 -10.42 19.46
CA LYS A 450 15.76 -9.61 18.30
C LYS A 450 14.53 -9.09 17.57
N LEU A 451 13.57 -9.98 17.30
CA LEU A 451 12.29 -9.63 16.67
C LEU A 451 11.52 -8.57 17.47
N ILE A 452 11.41 -8.72 18.80
CA ILE A 452 10.76 -7.74 19.67
C ILE A 452 11.46 -6.37 19.58
N GLY A 453 12.80 -6.36 19.53
CA GLY A 453 13.57 -5.13 19.33
C GLY A 453 13.29 -4.44 17.99
N LEU A 454 13.09 -5.21 16.92
CA LEU A 454 12.75 -4.71 15.59
C LEU A 454 11.27 -4.30 15.45
N ARG A 455 10.37 -5.04 16.10
CA ARG A 455 8.91 -4.89 16.02
C ARG A 455 8.30 -4.93 17.44
N PRO A 456 8.36 -3.83 18.20
CA PRO A 456 7.84 -3.79 19.57
C PRO A 456 6.32 -3.99 19.70
N ASP A 457 5.59 -3.93 18.58
CA ASP A 457 4.15 -4.14 18.43
C ASP A 457 3.78 -5.59 18.05
N HIS A 458 4.74 -6.50 17.93
CA HIS A 458 4.50 -7.88 17.48
C HIS A 458 4.00 -8.81 18.60
N ALA A 459 2.69 -8.81 18.86
CA ALA A 459 2.05 -9.57 19.95
C ALA A 459 2.49 -11.05 20.03
N HIS A 460 2.49 -11.77 18.89
CA HIS A 460 2.85 -13.19 18.87
C HIS A 460 4.32 -13.47 19.24
N ALA A 461 5.23 -12.50 19.08
CA ALA A 461 6.64 -12.70 19.42
C ALA A 461 6.82 -12.70 20.95
N TYR A 462 6.15 -11.76 21.63
CA TYR A 462 6.06 -11.76 23.09
C TYR A 462 5.39 -13.04 23.60
N ASN A 463 4.30 -13.47 22.97
CA ASN A 463 3.60 -14.69 23.34
C ASN A 463 4.50 -15.93 23.23
N ALA A 464 5.13 -16.12 22.05
CA ALA A 464 6.01 -17.26 21.81
C ALA A 464 7.19 -17.28 22.78
N LEU A 465 7.76 -16.11 23.11
CA LEU A 465 8.89 -16.01 24.03
C LEU A 465 8.45 -16.34 25.46
N GLY A 466 7.35 -15.74 25.93
CA GLY A 466 6.83 -16.00 27.26
C GLY A 466 6.42 -17.46 27.43
N TYR A 467 5.69 -18.03 26.47
CA TYR A 467 5.32 -19.44 26.46
C TYR A 467 6.56 -20.35 26.49
N GLY A 468 7.55 -20.11 25.61
CA GLY A 468 8.77 -20.91 25.57
C GLY A 468 9.60 -20.83 26.87
N ILE A 469 9.66 -19.66 27.51
CA ILE A 469 10.30 -19.50 28.83
C ILE A 469 9.54 -20.29 29.90
N ALA A 470 8.21 -20.21 29.91
CA ALA A 470 7.38 -20.96 30.85
C ALA A 470 7.62 -22.46 30.72
N GLU A 471 7.68 -22.98 29.48
CA GLU A 471 7.98 -24.38 29.21
C GLU A 471 9.33 -24.85 29.74
N HIS A 472 10.38 -24.05 29.56
CA HIS A 472 11.74 -24.50 29.86
C HIS A 472 12.29 -24.06 31.22
N SER A 473 11.66 -23.12 31.94
CA SER A 473 12.22 -22.58 33.17
C SER A 473 11.20 -22.15 34.23
N SER A 474 11.05 -22.95 35.29
CA SER A 474 10.23 -22.57 36.45
C SER A 474 10.75 -21.32 37.18
N ARG A 475 12.06 -21.01 37.10
CA ARG A 475 12.65 -19.82 37.75
C ARG A 475 12.25 -18.52 37.05
N ARG A 476 11.92 -18.58 35.76
CA ARG A 476 11.64 -17.41 34.91
C ARG A 476 10.15 -17.23 34.60
N LEU A 477 9.28 -17.92 35.33
CA LEU A 477 7.82 -17.75 35.20
C LEU A 477 7.34 -16.29 35.38
N PRO A 478 7.91 -15.46 36.30
CA PRO A 478 7.53 -14.05 36.38
C PRO A 478 7.82 -13.28 35.09
N GLU A 479 8.96 -13.54 34.45
CA GLU A 479 9.30 -12.92 33.16
C GLU A 479 8.38 -13.41 32.04
N ALA A 480 8.06 -14.71 32.02
CA ALA A 480 7.12 -15.29 31.07
C ALA A 480 5.74 -14.61 31.16
N LEU A 481 5.26 -14.39 32.40
CA LEU A 481 3.99 -13.70 32.65
C LEU A 481 4.03 -12.25 32.11
N GLU A 482 5.08 -11.47 32.41
CA GLU A 482 5.21 -10.09 31.90
C GLU A 482 5.18 -10.02 30.36
N LEU A 483 5.84 -10.96 29.69
CA LEU A 483 5.84 -11.05 28.23
C LEU A 483 4.44 -11.38 27.69
N ILE A 484 3.75 -12.36 28.26
CA ILE A 484 2.40 -12.74 27.82
C ILE A 484 1.38 -11.64 28.14
N GLU A 485 1.51 -10.94 29.27
CA GLU A 485 0.72 -9.76 29.60
C GLU A 485 0.94 -8.60 28.61
N LYS A 486 2.15 -8.45 28.08
CA LYS A 486 2.41 -7.51 26.99
C LYS A 486 1.73 -7.98 25.69
N ALA A 487 1.78 -9.27 25.39
CA ALA A 487 1.14 -9.86 24.22
C ALA A 487 -0.38 -9.65 24.22
N ILE A 488 -1.06 -9.92 25.35
CA ILE A 488 -2.52 -9.75 25.46
C ILE A 488 -2.93 -8.28 25.39
N LYS A 489 -2.11 -7.35 25.90
CA LYS A 489 -2.36 -5.91 25.73
C LYS A 489 -2.29 -5.48 24.26
N LEU A 490 -1.42 -6.10 23.46
CA LEU A 490 -1.28 -5.83 22.03
C LEU A 490 -2.37 -6.53 21.19
N SER A 491 -2.83 -7.71 21.61
CA SER A 491 -3.86 -8.49 20.92
C SER A 491 -4.82 -9.16 21.94
N PRO A 492 -5.84 -8.45 22.43
CA PRO A 492 -6.66 -8.89 23.57
C PRO A 492 -7.70 -9.97 23.26
N VAL A 493 -7.95 -10.24 21.98
CA VAL A 493 -9.00 -11.18 21.51
C VAL A 493 -8.39 -12.41 20.83
N ASP A 494 -7.10 -12.67 21.05
CA ASP A 494 -6.40 -13.81 20.47
C ASP A 494 -6.47 -15.03 21.40
N PRO A 495 -7.15 -16.12 21.00
CA PRO A 495 -7.31 -17.30 21.84
C PRO A 495 -5.98 -17.98 22.18
N TYR A 496 -4.96 -17.91 21.31
CA TYR A 496 -3.66 -18.55 21.57
C TYR A 496 -2.84 -17.79 22.64
N ILE A 497 -3.02 -16.48 22.73
CA ILE A 497 -2.38 -15.67 23.77
C ILE A 497 -3.09 -15.87 25.11
N ILE A 498 -4.42 -15.95 25.10
CA ILE A 498 -5.22 -16.27 26.29
C ILE A 498 -4.88 -17.68 26.80
N ASP A 499 -4.70 -18.65 25.91
CA ASP A 499 -4.24 -20.00 26.25
C ASP A 499 -2.87 -19.96 26.93
N SER A 500 -1.90 -19.25 26.34
CA SER A 500 -0.56 -19.10 26.92
C SER A 500 -0.59 -18.41 28.29
N LEU A 501 -1.49 -17.44 28.49
CA LEU A 501 -1.71 -16.79 29.79
C LEU A 501 -2.25 -17.78 30.82
N GLY A 502 -3.26 -18.56 30.44
CA GLY A 502 -3.78 -19.61 31.31
C GLY A 502 -2.73 -20.64 31.69
N TRP A 503 -1.90 -21.02 30.71
CA TRP A 503 -0.81 -21.96 30.90
C TRP A 503 0.27 -21.44 31.87
N VAL A 504 0.72 -20.19 31.74
CA VAL A 504 1.72 -19.64 32.66
C VAL A 504 1.19 -19.51 34.09
N HIS A 505 -0.08 -19.13 34.28
CA HIS A 505 -0.73 -19.10 35.60
C HIS A 505 -0.77 -20.49 36.25
N TYR A 506 -1.16 -21.52 35.47
CA TYR A 506 -1.11 -22.91 35.93
C TYR A 506 0.31 -23.31 36.36
N ARG A 507 1.33 -22.99 35.56
CA ARG A 507 2.74 -23.29 35.86
C ARG A 507 3.27 -22.55 37.09
N MET A 508 2.70 -21.39 37.42
CA MET A 508 2.97 -20.62 38.64
C MET A 508 2.24 -21.17 39.88
N GLY A 509 1.34 -22.15 39.71
CA GLY A 509 0.53 -22.73 40.78
C GLY A 509 -0.83 -22.05 40.98
N ASP A 510 -1.16 -21.00 40.20
CA ASP A 510 -2.49 -20.40 40.20
C ASP A 510 -3.43 -21.17 39.26
N ILE A 511 -3.79 -22.38 39.70
CA ILE A 511 -4.57 -23.33 38.91
C ILE A 511 -5.96 -22.77 38.58
N ASN A 512 -6.58 -22.03 39.49
CA ASN A 512 -7.94 -21.51 39.29
C ASN A 512 -7.97 -20.42 38.21
N GLN A 513 -7.02 -19.46 38.27
CA GLN A 513 -6.92 -18.43 37.25
C GLN A 513 -6.51 -19.04 35.89
N GLY A 514 -5.55 -19.97 35.91
CA GLY A 514 -5.12 -20.70 34.72
C GLY A 514 -6.28 -21.40 34.01
N LEU A 515 -7.11 -22.13 34.76
CA LEU A 515 -8.28 -22.83 34.23
C LEU A 515 -9.31 -21.86 33.64
N SER A 516 -9.55 -20.70 34.29
CA SER A 516 -10.47 -19.70 33.77
C SER A 516 -10.06 -19.20 32.38
N TYR A 517 -8.78 -18.87 32.19
CA TYR A 517 -8.28 -18.43 30.89
C TYR A 517 -8.29 -19.56 29.85
N LEU A 518 -7.88 -20.78 30.20
CA LEU A 518 -7.90 -21.91 29.27
C LEU A 518 -9.32 -22.24 28.79
N ARG A 519 -10.33 -22.16 29.68
CA ARG A 519 -11.75 -22.31 29.30
C ARG A 519 -12.19 -21.19 28.35
N GLN A 520 -11.78 -19.95 28.61
CA GLN A 520 -12.07 -18.82 27.74
C GLN A 520 -11.44 -19.01 26.35
N ALA A 521 -10.16 -19.38 26.29
CA ALA A 521 -9.45 -19.64 25.05
C ALA A 521 -10.12 -20.76 24.24
N PHE A 522 -10.47 -21.88 24.89
CA PHE A 522 -11.13 -23.01 24.23
C PHE A 522 -12.54 -22.67 23.73
N ALA A 523 -13.29 -21.86 24.49
CA ALA A 523 -14.61 -21.39 24.06
C ALA A 523 -14.53 -20.46 22.83
N MET A 524 -13.46 -19.67 22.73
CA MET A 524 -13.21 -18.83 21.55
C MET A 524 -12.73 -19.64 20.35
N ASN A 525 -11.86 -20.63 20.58
CA ASN A 525 -11.31 -21.50 19.55
C ASN A 525 -11.05 -22.92 20.10
N PRO A 526 -11.87 -23.93 19.73
CA PRO A 526 -11.69 -25.33 20.13
C PRO A 526 -10.50 -26.04 19.45
N ASP A 527 -9.32 -25.42 19.48
CA ASP A 527 -8.08 -25.92 18.89
C ASP A 527 -7.49 -27.10 19.68
N PRO A 528 -6.86 -28.10 19.01
CA PRO A 528 -6.31 -29.26 19.69
C PRO A 528 -5.15 -28.96 20.66
N GLU A 529 -4.35 -27.91 20.45
CA GLU A 529 -3.28 -27.50 21.38
C GLU A 529 -3.90 -26.90 22.65
N ILE A 530 -4.90 -26.03 22.49
CA ILE A 530 -5.66 -25.44 23.62
C ILE A 530 -6.40 -26.54 24.40
N ALA A 531 -6.99 -27.50 23.70
CA ALA A 531 -7.62 -28.67 24.30
C ALA A 531 -6.63 -29.52 25.11
N ALA A 532 -5.40 -29.67 24.63
CA ALA A 532 -4.35 -30.39 25.32
C ALA A 532 -4.01 -29.73 26.67
N HIS A 533 -3.77 -28.41 26.67
CA HIS A 533 -3.50 -27.63 27.89
C HIS A 533 -4.69 -27.65 28.86
N LEU A 534 -5.90 -27.35 28.39
CA LEU A 534 -7.11 -27.32 29.21
C LEU A 534 -7.35 -28.67 29.88
N GLY A 535 -7.29 -29.77 29.12
CA GLY A 535 -7.48 -31.09 29.68
C GLY A 535 -6.38 -31.49 30.66
N GLU A 536 -5.13 -31.06 30.47
CA GLU A 536 -4.03 -31.32 31.42
C GLU A 536 -4.31 -30.64 32.77
N VAL A 537 -4.72 -29.37 32.75
CA VAL A 537 -5.06 -28.63 33.97
C VAL A 537 -6.29 -29.22 34.67
N LEU A 538 -7.34 -29.57 33.92
CA LEU A 538 -8.52 -30.24 34.46
C LEU A 538 -8.18 -31.58 35.12
N TRP A 539 -7.30 -32.36 34.49
CA TRP A 539 -6.87 -33.65 35.01
C TRP A 539 -6.15 -33.50 36.36
N VAL A 540 -5.24 -32.52 36.47
CA VAL A 540 -4.50 -32.22 37.70
C VAL A 540 -5.42 -31.72 38.82
N GLN A 541 -6.49 -30.99 38.47
CA GLN A 541 -7.50 -30.54 39.43
C GLN A 541 -8.49 -31.66 39.87
N GLY A 542 -8.40 -32.85 39.27
CA GLY A 542 -9.27 -33.99 39.57
C GLY A 542 -10.55 -34.07 38.73
N MET A 543 -10.78 -33.13 37.81
CA MET A 543 -11.92 -33.10 36.88
C MET A 543 -11.68 -34.01 35.66
N LYS A 544 -11.38 -35.29 35.92
CA LYS A 544 -10.88 -36.23 34.91
C LYS A 544 -11.88 -36.57 33.80
N ASP A 545 -13.18 -36.61 34.11
CA ASP A 545 -14.19 -36.94 33.11
C ASP A 545 -14.34 -35.83 32.07
N GLU A 546 -14.35 -34.57 32.53
CA GLU A 546 -14.36 -33.40 31.64
C GLU A 546 -13.08 -33.32 30.77
N ALA A 547 -11.91 -33.60 31.36
CA ALA A 547 -10.66 -33.65 30.61
C ALA A 547 -10.72 -34.68 29.46
N LYS A 548 -11.28 -35.87 29.71
CA LYS A 548 -11.46 -36.90 28.68
C LYS A 548 -12.43 -36.46 27.60
N GLU A 549 -13.54 -35.84 27.95
CA GLU A 549 -14.52 -35.35 26.98
C GLU A 549 -13.89 -34.32 26.04
N ILE A 550 -13.15 -33.35 26.58
CA ILE A 550 -12.45 -32.32 25.80
C ILE A 550 -11.42 -32.95 24.86
N TRP A 551 -10.55 -33.83 25.38
CA TRP A 551 -9.53 -34.48 24.55
C TRP A 551 -10.14 -35.37 23.45
N GLN A 552 -11.18 -36.15 23.77
CA GLN A 552 -11.85 -37.00 22.78
C GLN A 552 -12.56 -36.18 21.69
N ALA A 553 -13.22 -35.08 22.07
CA ALA A 553 -13.86 -34.18 21.11
C ALA A 553 -12.81 -33.53 20.18
N ALA A 554 -11.70 -33.03 20.74
CA ALA A 554 -10.62 -32.45 19.97
C ALA A 554 -9.94 -33.48 19.04
N LEU A 555 -9.69 -34.70 19.52
CA LEU A 555 -9.07 -35.77 18.73
C LEU A 555 -9.99 -36.23 17.59
N LYS A 556 -11.31 -36.27 17.80
CA LYS A 556 -12.27 -36.60 16.74
C LYS A 556 -12.17 -35.61 15.57
N ASN A 557 -11.98 -34.33 15.86
CA ASN A 557 -11.83 -33.29 14.85
C ASN A 557 -10.41 -33.22 14.27
N HIS A 558 -9.40 -33.62 15.05
CA HIS A 558 -7.98 -33.55 14.70
C HIS A 558 -7.23 -34.85 15.01
N PRO A 559 -7.52 -35.97 14.31
CA PRO A 559 -7.05 -37.31 14.68
C PRO A 559 -5.53 -37.53 14.59
N GLY A 560 -4.79 -36.59 13.98
CA GLY A 560 -3.34 -36.66 13.79
C GLY A 560 -2.53 -35.63 14.61
N ASN A 561 -3.15 -34.86 15.50
CA ASN A 561 -2.41 -33.85 16.28
C ASN A 561 -1.50 -34.54 17.31
N GLU A 562 -0.18 -34.37 17.17
CA GLU A 562 0.83 -35.05 17.99
C GLU A 562 0.81 -34.61 19.46
N ALA A 563 0.60 -33.32 19.73
CA ALA A 563 0.60 -32.77 21.09
C ALA A 563 -0.55 -33.36 21.93
N LEU A 564 -1.76 -33.34 21.38
CA LEU A 564 -2.95 -33.92 22.00
C LEU A 564 -2.80 -35.43 22.23
N ILE A 565 -2.35 -36.17 21.22
CA ILE A 565 -2.07 -37.61 21.35
C ILE A 565 -1.02 -37.86 22.43
N GLY A 566 0.02 -37.03 22.51
CA GLY A 566 1.08 -37.10 23.50
C GLY A 566 0.58 -36.89 24.93
N VAL A 567 -0.26 -35.88 25.15
CA VAL A 567 -0.88 -35.59 26.46
C VAL A 567 -1.82 -36.72 26.88
N MET A 568 -2.71 -37.18 26.00
CA MET A 568 -3.63 -38.30 26.31
C MET A 568 -2.85 -39.57 26.70
N LYS A 569 -1.78 -39.90 25.97
CA LYS A 569 -0.90 -41.04 26.31
C LYS A 569 -0.18 -40.89 27.65
N ARG A 570 0.03 -39.67 28.14
CA ARG A 570 0.68 -39.40 29.42
C ARG A 570 -0.26 -39.62 30.59
N PHE A 571 -1.51 -39.17 30.46
CA PHE A 571 -2.48 -39.14 31.55
C PHE A 571 -3.47 -40.31 31.56
N MET A 572 -3.83 -40.88 30.41
CA MET A 572 -4.87 -41.93 30.28
C MET A 572 -4.31 -43.36 30.27
N LYS A 573 -3.09 -43.58 30.77
CA LYS A 573 -2.48 -44.92 30.85
C LYS A 573 -3.14 -45.83 31.87
#